data_AF-A0A7S2NT91-F1
#
_entry.id   AF-A0A7S2NT91-F1
#
_cell.length_a   1.000
_cell.length_b   1.000
_cell.length_c   1.000
_cell.angle_alpha   90.00
_cell.angle_beta   90.00
_cell.angle_gamma   90.00
#
_symmetry.space_group_name_H-M   'P 1'
#
loop_
_entity.id
_entity.type
_entity.pdbx_description
1 polymer ?
#
loop_
_entity_poly.entity_id
_entity_poly.type
_entity_poly.pdbx_seq_one_letter_code
_entity_poly.pdbx_strand_id
1 'polypeptide(L)'
;QEPLWFVSHWWGTPFFDTLRMMKLHADRRNVSMDDCYWMCTFANNQHNLAELAEPDIMMTPFAKAILCTSCIGTVALLDEGNASPFTRIWCILEDYITIHYGARKEKRQLMDFCTIIPKGECERSDGSTNPRCAGILLDNGDDTSKDGGSDLAKSDG
;
A
#
# COMPACT_ATOMS: atom_id res chain seq x y z
N GLN A 1 -4.65 6.54 -15.87
CA GLN A 1 -5.08 7.44 -14.80
C GLN A 1 -3.86 7.77 -13.95
N GLU A 2 -3.70 9.02 -13.53
CA GLU A 2 -2.60 9.41 -12.65
C GLU A 2 -2.96 9.02 -11.20
N PRO A 3 -2.09 8.30 -10.47
CA PRO A 3 -2.43 7.83 -9.14
C PRO A 3 -2.19 8.89 -8.07
N LEU A 4 -3.04 8.90 -7.06
CA LEU A 4 -2.78 9.60 -5.80
C LEU A 4 -1.83 8.76 -4.92
N TRP A 5 -2.00 7.44 -4.90
CA TRP A 5 -1.20 6.51 -4.11
C TRP A 5 -0.69 5.34 -4.93
N PHE A 6 0.55 4.93 -4.67
CA PHE A 6 1.10 3.68 -5.17
C PHE A 6 0.89 2.56 -4.15
N VAL A 7 0.60 1.34 -4.63
CA VAL A 7 0.42 0.15 -3.77
C VAL A 7 1.55 -0.84 -4.01
N SER A 8 2.48 -0.93 -3.06
CA SER A 8 3.54 -1.95 -3.01
C SER A 8 2.95 -3.21 -2.36
N HIS A 9 2.96 -4.34 -3.06
CA HIS A 9 2.31 -5.56 -2.56
C HIS A 9 2.89 -6.86 -3.13
N TRP A 10 2.68 -7.95 -2.40
CA TRP A 10 2.93 -9.31 -2.88
C TRP A 10 1.63 -9.97 -3.36
N TRP A 11 1.68 -10.56 -4.55
CA TRP A 11 0.54 -11.23 -5.20
C TRP A 11 0.00 -12.46 -4.46
N GLY A 12 0.75 -13.06 -3.55
CA GLY A 12 0.26 -14.19 -2.76
C GLY A 12 -0.60 -13.77 -1.57
N THR A 13 -0.73 -12.47 -1.28
CA THR A 13 -1.68 -11.96 -0.30
C THR A 13 -3.11 -12.23 -0.80
N PRO A 14 -3.98 -12.87 -0.01
CA PRO A 14 -5.37 -13.08 -0.40
C PRO A 14 -6.04 -11.77 -0.81
N PHE A 15 -6.72 -11.76 -1.96
CA PHE A 15 -7.28 -10.51 -2.50
C PHE A 15 -8.27 -9.82 -1.56
N PHE A 16 -9.07 -10.58 -0.79
CA PHE A 16 -9.95 -10.02 0.23
C PHE A 16 -9.20 -9.29 1.36
N ASP A 17 -8.00 -9.77 1.71
CA ASP A 17 -7.14 -9.12 2.70
C ASP A 17 -6.49 -7.85 2.12
N THR A 18 -6.05 -7.90 0.85
CA THR A 18 -5.62 -6.72 0.09
C THR A 18 -6.69 -5.62 0.12
N LEU A 19 -7.93 -5.94 -0.25
CA LEU A 19 -9.04 -4.98 -0.22
C LEU A 19 -9.31 -4.43 1.18
N ARG A 20 -9.21 -5.28 2.21
CA ARG A 20 -9.41 -4.87 3.61
C ARG A 20 -8.37 -3.85 4.06
N MET A 21 -7.10 -4.09 3.75
CA MET A 21 -6.01 -3.15 4.04
C MET A 21 -6.14 -1.85 3.24
N MET A 22 -6.49 -1.93 1.95
CA MET A 22 -6.69 -0.75 1.11
C MET A 22 -7.86 0.11 1.57
N LYS A 23 -8.97 -0.50 2.00
CA LYS A 23 -10.11 0.26 2.52
C LYS A 23 -9.76 0.99 3.83
N LEU A 24 -9.08 0.32 4.75
CA LEU A 24 -8.56 0.97 5.95
C LEU A 24 -7.63 2.14 5.60
N HIS A 25 -6.70 1.95 4.66
CA HIS A 25 -5.80 3.02 4.22
C HIS A 25 -6.57 4.20 3.61
N ALA A 26 -7.52 3.94 2.72
CA ALA A 26 -8.37 4.98 2.13
C ALA A 26 -9.13 5.78 3.19
N ASP A 27 -9.72 5.09 4.17
CA ASP A 27 -10.44 5.72 5.28
C ASP A 27 -9.51 6.61 6.12
N ARG A 28 -8.28 6.17 6.42
CA ARG A 28 -7.33 6.94 7.25
C ARG A 28 -6.65 8.09 6.52
N ARG A 29 -6.48 7.98 5.21
CA ARG A 29 -5.91 9.03 4.36
C ARG A 29 -6.96 9.93 3.72
N ASN A 30 -8.25 9.71 4.00
CA ASN A 30 -9.37 10.40 3.36
C ASN A 30 -9.28 10.38 1.83
N VAL A 31 -8.91 9.23 1.27
CA VAL A 31 -8.85 9.04 -0.20
C VAL A 31 -10.27 9.00 -0.74
N SER A 32 -10.59 9.88 -1.68
CA SER A 32 -11.94 10.00 -2.23
C SER A 32 -12.19 8.94 -3.32
N MET A 33 -13.45 8.83 -3.76
CA MET A 33 -13.84 7.95 -4.85
C MET A 33 -13.32 8.41 -6.22
N ASP A 34 -12.94 9.67 -6.36
CA ASP A 34 -12.36 10.23 -7.58
C ASP A 34 -10.83 10.04 -7.64
N ASP A 35 -10.22 9.70 -6.49
CA ASP A 35 -8.79 9.42 -6.39
C ASP A 35 -8.46 7.99 -6.83
N CYS A 36 -7.25 7.80 -7.37
CA CYS A 36 -6.82 6.52 -7.93
C CYS A 36 -5.65 5.92 -7.13
N TYR A 37 -5.73 4.61 -6.88
CA TYR A 37 -4.57 3.81 -6.49
C TYR A 37 -3.93 3.20 -7.74
N TRP A 38 -2.60 3.23 -7.81
CA TRP A 38 -1.85 2.40 -8.75
C TRP A 38 -1.47 1.08 -8.09
N MET A 39 -1.96 -0.03 -8.61
CA MET A 39 -1.60 -1.38 -8.15
C MET A 39 -1.17 -2.21 -9.36
N CYS A 40 0.02 -2.81 -9.28
CA CYS A 40 0.66 -3.43 -10.44
C CYS A 40 -0.17 -4.57 -11.06
N THR A 41 -0.94 -5.31 -10.26
CA THR A 41 -1.86 -6.36 -10.74
C THR A 41 -2.88 -5.83 -11.74
N PHE A 42 -3.39 -4.60 -11.55
CA PHE A 42 -4.43 -4.00 -12.38
C PHE A 42 -3.89 -3.00 -13.40
N ALA A 43 -2.76 -2.36 -13.10
CA ALA A 43 -2.20 -1.31 -13.95
C ALA A 43 -1.37 -1.87 -15.11
N ASN A 44 -0.69 -2.99 -14.92
CA ASN A 44 0.14 -3.59 -15.97
C ASN A 44 -0.70 -4.51 -16.86
N ASN A 45 -0.40 -4.53 -18.16
CA ASN A 45 -0.95 -5.50 -19.07
C ASN A 45 -0.33 -6.88 -18.80
N GLN A 46 -0.99 -7.71 -18.02
CA GLN A 46 -0.46 -9.04 -17.64
C GLN A 46 -0.28 -9.99 -18.84
N HIS A 47 -0.92 -9.70 -19.98
CA HIS A 47 -0.74 -10.45 -21.22
C HIS A 47 0.48 -9.98 -22.03
N ASN A 48 1.06 -8.82 -21.69
CA ASN A 48 2.23 -8.27 -22.35
C ASN A 48 3.12 -7.52 -21.35
N LEU A 49 4.11 -8.22 -20.80
CA LEU A 49 5.05 -7.67 -19.82
C LEU A 49 6.27 -7.00 -20.45
N ALA A 50 6.26 -6.69 -21.76
CA ALA A 50 7.40 -6.07 -22.42
C ALA A 50 7.83 -4.74 -21.76
N GLU A 51 6.88 -3.96 -21.25
CA GLU A 51 7.16 -2.71 -20.52
C GLU A 51 7.89 -2.94 -19.19
N LEU A 52 7.81 -4.15 -18.61
CA LEU A 52 8.54 -4.49 -17.40
C LEU A 52 9.99 -4.93 -17.69
N ALA A 53 10.30 -5.22 -18.95
CA ALA A 53 11.64 -5.59 -19.39
C ALA A 53 12.53 -4.37 -19.73
N GLU A 54 12.08 -3.16 -19.38
CA GLU A 54 12.83 -1.92 -19.54
C GLU A 54 14.17 -2.00 -18.78
N PRO A 55 15.32 -1.88 -19.48
CA PRO A 55 16.64 -1.96 -18.84
C PRO A 55 16.92 -0.87 -17.82
N ASP A 56 16.36 0.33 -18.03
CA ASP A 56 16.42 1.39 -17.02
C ASP A 56 15.26 1.25 -16.04
N ILE A 57 15.56 0.74 -14.85
CA ILE A 57 14.58 0.56 -13.77
C ILE A 57 13.76 1.83 -13.47
N MET A 58 14.33 3.02 -13.68
CA MET A 58 13.66 4.30 -13.46
C MET A 58 12.64 4.65 -14.55
N MET A 59 12.69 3.95 -15.68
CA MET A 59 11.75 4.08 -16.80
C MET A 59 10.65 3.03 -16.79
N THR A 60 10.68 2.10 -15.84
CA THR A 60 9.61 1.11 -15.65
C THR A 60 8.27 1.77 -15.25
N PRO A 61 7.13 1.10 -15.48
CA PRO A 61 5.82 1.60 -15.02
C PRO A 61 5.78 1.87 -13.51
N PHE A 62 6.50 1.07 -12.71
CA PHE A 62 6.58 1.23 -11.26
C PHE A 62 7.19 2.58 -10.87
N ALA A 63 8.41 2.86 -11.35
CA ALA A 63 9.10 4.10 -11.06
C ALA A 63 8.33 5.32 -11.57
N LYS A 64 7.74 5.23 -12.78
CA LYS A 64 6.89 6.29 -13.34
C LYS A 64 5.67 6.57 -12.49
N ALA A 65 4.99 5.53 -11.98
CA ALA A 65 3.82 5.69 -11.12
C ALA A 65 4.19 6.32 -9.77
N ILE A 66 5.27 5.85 -9.13
CA ILE A 66 5.76 6.41 -7.87
C ILE A 66 6.17 7.88 -8.07
N LEU A 67 6.94 8.18 -9.10
CA LEU A 67 7.47 9.54 -9.31
C LEU A 67 6.49 10.51 -9.97
N CYS A 68 5.30 10.05 -10.38
CA CYS A 68 4.24 10.89 -10.92
C CYS A 68 3.94 12.05 -9.96
N THR A 69 3.68 13.25 -10.51
CA THR A 69 3.47 14.48 -9.72
C THR A 69 2.29 14.37 -8.76
N SER A 70 1.20 13.71 -9.18
CA SER A 70 0.01 13.46 -8.37
C SER A 70 0.23 12.47 -7.23
N CYS A 71 1.24 11.59 -7.35
CA CYS A 71 1.46 10.52 -6.38
C CYS A 71 2.08 11.08 -5.09
N ILE A 72 1.32 11.01 -3.99
CA ILE A 72 1.72 11.58 -2.69
C ILE A 72 2.44 10.57 -1.79
N GLY A 73 2.43 9.29 -2.14
CA GLY A 73 3.12 8.27 -1.36
C GLY A 73 2.86 6.84 -1.81
N THR A 74 3.46 5.92 -1.07
CA THR A 74 3.30 4.48 -1.25
C THR A 74 2.68 3.88 0.01
N VAL A 75 1.73 2.97 -0.16
CA VAL A 75 1.27 2.06 0.88
C VAL A 75 1.81 0.66 0.61
N ALA A 76 2.62 0.13 1.51
CA ALA A 76 3.11 -1.24 1.48
C ALA A 76 2.15 -2.18 2.20
N LEU A 77 1.64 -3.17 1.49
CA LEU A 77 0.72 -4.18 2.00
C LEU A 77 1.47 -5.44 2.39
N LEU A 78 1.62 -5.66 3.69
CA LEU A 78 2.35 -6.78 4.28
C LEU A 78 1.39 -7.93 4.59
N ASP A 79 1.69 -9.12 4.09
CA ASP A 79 0.97 -10.34 4.45
C ASP A 79 1.20 -10.72 5.91
N GLU A 80 0.18 -11.36 6.47
CA GLU A 80 0.13 -11.79 7.86
C GLU A 80 1.35 -12.64 8.25
N GLY A 81 2.03 -12.23 9.31
CA GLY A 81 3.10 -12.99 9.97
C GLY A 81 4.46 -13.01 9.27
N ASN A 82 4.51 -12.79 7.95
CA ASN A 82 5.74 -12.99 7.18
C ASN A 82 6.32 -11.72 6.54
N ALA A 83 5.52 -10.68 6.30
CA ALA A 83 5.96 -9.48 5.58
C ALA A 83 6.77 -9.80 4.31
N SER A 84 6.28 -10.78 3.53
CA SER A 84 6.85 -11.30 2.29
C SER A 84 7.28 -10.20 1.31
N PRO A 85 6.61 -9.04 1.15
CA PRO A 85 7.12 -7.94 0.33
C PRO A 85 8.59 -7.57 0.59
N PHE A 86 9.07 -7.62 1.84
CA PHE A 86 10.47 -7.32 2.17
C PHE A 86 11.48 -8.38 1.73
N THR A 87 11.02 -9.47 1.12
CA THR A 87 11.86 -10.50 0.48
C THR A 87 11.80 -10.45 -1.05
N ARG A 88 11.01 -9.52 -1.62
CA ARG A 88 10.72 -9.43 -3.05
C ARG A 88 11.41 -8.21 -3.63
N ILE A 89 12.32 -8.45 -4.58
CA ILE A 89 13.16 -7.38 -5.14
C ILE A 89 12.36 -6.21 -5.73
N TRP A 90 11.21 -6.48 -6.36
CA TRP A 90 10.34 -5.44 -6.90
C TRP A 90 9.74 -4.56 -5.80
N CYS A 91 9.23 -5.14 -4.72
CA CYS A 91 8.70 -4.38 -3.59
C CYS A 91 9.80 -3.57 -2.90
N ILE A 92 10.99 -4.15 -2.72
CA ILE A 92 12.15 -3.43 -2.16
C ILE A 92 12.54 -2.25 -3.06
N LEU A 93 12.49 -2.42 -4.38
CA LEU A 93 12.75 -1.34 -5.33
C LEU A 93 11.69 -0.24 -5.23
N GLU A 94 10.41 -0.59 -5.15
CA GLU A 94 9.29 0.35 -4.99
C GLU A 94 9.45 1.20 -3.71
N ASP A 95 9.78 0.55 -2.59
CA ASP A 95 10.04 1.21 -1.31
C ASP A 95 11.28 2.12 -1.41
N TYR A 96 12.37 1.63 -2.04
CA TYR A 96 13.58 2.40 -2.27
C TYR A 96 13.32 3.66 -3.11
N ILE A 97 12.55 3.54 -4.20
CA ILE A 97 12.22 4.69 -5.05
C ILE A 97 11.42 5.73 -4.26
N THR A 98 10.42 5.28 -3.50
CA THR A 98 9.58 6.15 -2.66
C THR A 98 10.43 6.90 -1.63
N ILE A 99 11.27 6.19 -0.89
CA ILE A 99 12.06 6.77 0.21
C ILE A 99 13.20 7.65 -0.32
N HIS A 100 13.91 7.25 -1.37
CA HIS A 100 15.11 7.98 -1.81
C HIS A 100 14.84 9.07 -2.84
N TYR A 101 13.93 8.84 -3.78
CA TYR A 101 13.60 9.80 -4.83
C TYR A 101 12.33 10.58 -4.49
N GLY A 102 11.33 9.92 -3.91
CA GLY A 102 10.12 10.58 -3.41
C GLY A 102 10.38 11.61 -2.31
N ALA A 103 11.41 11.41 -1.48
CA ALA A 103 11.85 12.39 -0.49
C ALA A 103 12.45 13.68 -1.09
N ARG A 104 12.79 13.68 -2.39
CA ARG A 104 13.34 14.85 -3.10
C ARG A 104 12.29 15.63 -3.88
N LYS A 105 11.04 15.17 -3.90
CA LYS A 105 9.92 15.92 -4.50
C LYS A 105 9.64 17.16 -3.66
N GLU A 106 9.07 18.21 -4.28
CA GLU A 106 8.68 19.46 -3.60
C GLU A 106 7.83 19.19 -2.35
N LYS A 107 6.88 18.25 -2.49
CA LYS A 107 6.22 17.59 -1.36
C LYS A 107 6.80 16.20 -1.22
N ARG A 108 7.50 15.95 -0.10
CA ARG A 108 8.04 14.63 0.25
C ARG A 108 6.92 13.59 0.21
N GLN A 109 7.21 12.45 -0.42
CA GLN A 109 6.30 11.32 -0.41
C GLN A 109 6.25 10.63 0.95
N LEU A 110 5.07 10.09 1.25
CA LEU A 110 4.78 9.34 2.45
C LEU A 110 4.98 7.84 2.21
N MET A 111 5.33 7.11 3.27
CA MET A 111 5.49 5.66 3.24
C MET A 111 4.64 5.00 4.34
N ASP A 112 3.47 4.50 3.97
CA ASP A 112 2.55 3.83 4.89
C ASP A 112 2.69 2.32 4.82
N PHE A 113 2.33 1.64 5.91
CA PHE A 113 2.30 0.19 5.96
C PHE A 113 0.93 -0.27 6.43
N CYS A 114 0.34 -1.22 5.71
CA CYS A 114 -0.83 -1.95 6.18
C CYS A 114 -0.49 -3.42 6.31
N THR A 115 -1.09 -4.08 7.28
CA THR A 115 -1.01 -5.53 7.42
C THR A 115 -2.34 -6.11 7.90
N ILE A 116 -2.43 -7.44 7.88
CA ILE A 116 -3.52 -8.15 8.53
C ILE A 116 -3.08 -8.57 9.92
N ILE A 117 -3.89 -8.23 10.91
CA ILE A 117 -3.66 -8.62 12.30
C ILE A 117 -4.08 -10.09 12.46
N PRO A 118 -3.23 -10.93 13.08
CA PRO A 118 -3.57 -12.33 13.30
C PRO A 118 -4.87 -12.52 14.08
N LYS A 119 -5.53 -13.66 13.80
CA LYS A 119 -6.81 -13.97 14.43
C LYS A 119 -6.68 -13.99 15.95
N GLY A 120 -7.53 -13.21 16.62
CA GLY A 120 -7.57 -13.12 18.08
C GLY A 120 -6.62 -12.08 18.67
N GLU A 121 -5.80 -11.41 17.85
CA GLU A 121 -4.89 -10.34 18.31
C GLU A 121 -5.48 -8.93 18.08
N CYS A 122 -6.66 -8.86 17.45
CA CYS A 122 -7.35 -7.61 17.18
C CYS A 122 -8.42 -7.33 18.24
N GLU A 123 -8.03 -6.69 19.34
CA GLU A 123 -8.94 -6.27 20.40
C GLU A 123 -9.74 -5.03 20.02
N ARG A 124 -11.05 -5.09 20.25
CA ARG A 124 -11.99 -4.00 20.07
C ARG A 124 -12.14 -3.19 21.35
N SER A 125 -12.67 -1.97 21.22
CA SER A 125 -12.98 -1.11 22.36
C SER A 125 -13.95 -1.72 23.39
N ASP A 126 -14.75 -2.71 22.99
CA ASP A 126 -15.67 -3.45 23.87
C ASP A 126 -15.04 -4.70 24.50
N GLY A 127 -13.74 -4.95 24.29
CA GLY A 127 -13.01 -6.12 24.77
C GLY A 127 -13.24 -7.40 23.95
N SER A 128 -14.05 -7.36 22.89
CA SER A 128 -14.18 -8.49 21.95
C SER A 128 -13.02 -8.51 20.95
N THR A 129 -12.78 -9.65 20.29
CA THR A 129 -11.77 -9.75 19.22
C THR A 129 -12.42 -9.95 17.85
N ASN A 130 -11.94 -9.22 16.84
CA ASN A 130 -12.38 -9.42 15.46
C ASN A 130 -11.72 -10.71 14.90
N PRO A 131 -12.46 -11.61 14.22
CA PRO A 131 -11.87 -12.76 13.55
C PRO A 131 -10.83 -12.41 12.46
N ARG A 132 -10.94 -11.23 11.82
CA ARG A 132 -10.01 -10.78 10.77
C ARG A 132 -10.05 -9.25 10.61
N CYS A 133 -8.98 -8.56 10.98
CA CYS A 133 -8.90 -7.10 10.85
C CYS A 133 -7.56 -6.66 10.24
N ALA A 134 -7.51 -5.43 9.71
CA ALA A 134 -6.27 -4.84 9.23
C ALA A 134 -5.71 -3.83 10.25
N GLY A 135 -4.40 -3.76 10.33
CA GLY A 135 -3.64 -2.72 11.02
C GLY A 135 -2.97 -1.79 10.01
N ILE A 136 -2.71 -0.55 10.42
CA ILE A 136 -2.02 0.45 9.63
C ILE A 136 -1.02 1.24 10.49
N LEU A 137 0.15 1.51 9.91
CA LEU A 137 1.17 2.41 10.40
C LEU A 137 1.27 3.57 9.41
N LEU A 138 1.03 4.79 9.89
CA LEU A 138 1.05 6.00 9.07
C LEU A 138 2.35 6.77 9.24
N ASP A 139 2.93 7.19 8.11
CA ASP A 139 3.99 8.21 8.05
C ASP A 139 3.36 9.62 8.04
N ASN A 140 3.70 10.45 9.02
CA ASN A 140 3.17 11.82 9.10
C ASN A 140 4.02 12.85 8.36
N GLY A 141 5.15 12.44 7.76
CA GLY A 141 6.05 13.32 7.00
C GLY A 141 6.95 14.22 7.86
N ASP A 142 6.94 14.05 9.18
CA ASP A 142 7.72 14.80 10.18
C ASP A 142 8.69 13.88 10.96
N ASP A 143 9.05 12.74 10.37
CA ASP A 143 9.81 11.64 10.99
C ASP A 143 9.12 11.04 12.25
N THR A 144 7.81 11.27 12.43
CA THR A 144 6.97 10.59 13.43
C THR A 144 5.98 9.61 12.79
N SER A 145 5.68 8.51 13.49
CA SER A 145 4.66 7.54 13.07
C SER A 145 3.46 7.51 14.03
N LYS A 146 2.27 7.21 13.51
CA LYS A 146 1.07 6.91 14.32
C LYS A 146 0.50 5.55 13.96
N ASP A 147 0.20 4.77 14.99
CA ASP A 147 -0.43 3.46 14.86
C ASP A 147 -1.95 3.59 14.82
N GLY A 148 -2.61 2.82 13.97
CA GLY A 148 -4.07 2.72 13.92
C GLY A 148 -4.55 1.32 13.52
N GLY A 149 -5.69 0.90 14.07
CA GLY A 149 -6.41 -0.31 13.62
C GLY A 149 -7.84 0.04 13.23
N SER A 150 -8.43 -0.64 12.24
CA SER A 150 -9.87 -0.51 11.96
C SER A 150 -10.57 -1.84 11.76
N ASP A 151 -11.77 -1.92 12.31
CA ASP A 151 -12.76 -2.91 11.96
C ASP A 151 -13.50 -2.53 10.68
N LEU A 152 -13.34 -3.32 9.61
CA LEU A 152 -14.38 -3.34 8.59
C LEU A 152 -15.55 -4.14 9.15
N ALA A 153 -16.57 -3.43 9.64
CA ALA A 153 -17.88 -4.04 9.84
C ALA A 153 -18.34 -4.67 8.52
N LYS A 154 -18.96 -5.86 8.62
CA LYS A 154 -19.69 -6.43 7.48
C LYS A 154 -20.62 -5.35 6.95
N SER A 155 -20.52 -5.01 5.67
CA SER A 155 -21.64 -4.39 4.99
C SER A 155 -22.73 -5.46 4.93
N ASP A 156 -23.78 -5.29 5.71
CA ASP A 156 -25.02 -6.04 5.52
C ASP A 156 -25.56 -5.65 4.14
N GLY A 157 -25.40 -6.56 3.18
CA GLY A 157 -25.94 -6.53 1.84
C GLY A 157 -26.35 -7.94 1.45
#